data_AF-I8UDN5-F1
#
_entry.id   AF-I8UDN5-F1
#
_cell.length_a   1.000
_cell.length_b   1.000
_cell.length_c   1.000
_cell.angle_alpha   90.00
_cell.angle_beta   90.00
_cell.angle_gamma   90.00
#
_symmetry.space_group_name_H-M   'P 1'
#
loop_
_entity.id
_entity.type
_entity.pdbx_description
1 polymer ?
#
loop_
_entity_poly.entity_id
_entity_poly.type
_entity_poly.pdbx_seq_one_letter_code
_entity_poly.pdbx_strand_id
1 'polypeptide(L)'
;MRKELIEYLSTRPDLKFFIREQPKWYRDLTRNPLLLEELEKEANVFYGRTFGQRIDKFHNQVKTVGLMMDFLSMMGKGEGEDL
;
A
#
# COMPACT_ATOMS: atom_id res chain seq x y z
N MET A 1 -9.87 15.28 2.91
CA MET A 1 -10.20 13.84 2.81
C MET A 1 -10.48 13.30 4.21
N ARG A 2 -11.53 12.49 4.40
CA ARG A 2 -11.88 11.87 5.70
C ARG A 2 -10.79 10.90 6.17
N LYS A 3 -10.67 10.73 7.49
CA LYS A 3 -9.72 9.78 8.09
C LYS A 3 -9.96 8.35 7.65
N GLU A 4 -11.23 7.89 7.65
CA GLU A 4 -11.59 6.53 7.21
C GLU A 4 -11.11 6.19 5.79
N LEU A 5 -11.18 7.17 4.88
CA LEU A 5 -10.69 7.04 3.50
C LEU A 5 -9.17 6.99 3.45
N ILE A 6 -8.49 7.80 4.26
CA ILE A 6 -7.01 7.77 4.34
C ILE A 6 -6.55 6.41 4.87
N GLU A 7 -7.24 5.87 5.87
CA GLU A 7 -6.97 4.55 6.43
C GLU A 7 -7.21 3.46 5.38
N TYR A 8 -8.34 3.50 4.67
CA TYR A 8 -8.62 2.59 3.56
C TYR A 8 -7.58 2.67 2.44
N LEU A 9 -7.19 3.87 2.02
CA LEU A 9 -6.14 4.06 1.01
C LEU A 9 -4.76 3.63 1.53
N SER A 10 -4.55 3.58 2.84
CA SER A 10 -3.31 3.07 3.42
C SER A 10 -3.22 1.55 3.33
N THR A 11 -4.34 0.84 3.37
CA THR A 11 -4.39 -0.63 3.19
C THR A 11 -4.34 -1.04 1.71
N ARG A 12 -4.65 -0.11 0.79
CA ARG A 12 -4.63 -0.29 -0.68
C ARG A 12 -3.53 0.54 -1.34
N PRO A 13 -2.25 0.07 -1.33
CA PRO A 13 -1.11 0.82 -1.88
C PRO A 13 -1.21 1.05 -3.40
N ASP A 14 -1.92 0.18 -4.12
CA ASP A 14 -2.30 0.33 -5.52
C ASP A 14 -3.13 1.60 -5.74
N LEU A 15 -4.19 1.80 -4.95
CA LEU A 15 -5.02 3.01 -5.02
C LEU A 15 -4.22 4.24 -4.61
N LYS A 16 -3.36 4.11 -3.59
CA LYS A 16 -2.48 5.20 -3.13
C LYS A 16 -1.50 5.65 -4.23
N PHE A 17 -0.92 4.71 -4.97
CA PHE A 17 -0.06 5.04 -6.12
C PHE A 17 -0.86 5.67 -7.25
N PHE A 18 -2.04 5.13 -7.56
CA PHE A 18 -2.91 5.68 -8.60
C PHE A 18 -3.33 7.13 -8.32
N ILE A 19 -3.68 7.45 -7.07
CA ILE A 19 -4.00 8.82 -6.65
C ILE A 19 -2.79 9.76 -6.78
N ARG A 20 -1.56 9.26 -6.58
CA ARG A 20 -0.35 10.07 -6.81
C ARG A 20 -0.13 10.39 -8.28
N GLU A 21 -0.41 9.44 -9.16
CA GLU A 21 -0.36 9.65 -10.62
C GLU A 21 -1.49 10.56 -11.11
N GLN A 22 -2.67 10.46 -10.48
CA GLN A 22 -3.87 11.19 -10.84
C GLN A 22 -4.38 12.04 -9.65
N PRO A 23 -3.74 13.17 -9.34
CA PRO A 23 -4.09 14.01 -8.19
C PRO A 23 -5.50 14.62 -8.26
N LYS A 24 -6.20 14.53 -9.41
CA LYS A 24 -7.62 14.86 -9.54
C LYS A 24 -8.45 14.13 -8.48
N TRP A 25 -8.15 12.85 -8.26
CA TRP A 25 -8.87 11.97 -7.35
C TRP A 25 -8.76 12.39 -5.89
N TYR A 26 -7.66 13.04 -5.50
CA TYR A 26 -7.53 13.58 -4.15
C TYR A 26 -8.56 14.69 -3.89
N ARG A 27 -8.83 15.52 -4.90
CA ARG A 27 -9.83 16.59 -4.83
C ARG A 27 -11.24 16.01 -4.91
N ASP A 28 -11.46 15.05 -5.79
CA ASP A 28 -12.77 14.43 -6.02
C ASP A 28 -13.22 13.63 -4.79
N LEU A 29 -12.36 12.79 -4.21
CA LEU A 29 -12.65 12.04 -2.97
C LEU A 29 -12.77 12.95 -1.74
N THR A 30 -12.10 14.11 -1.74
CA THR A 30 -12.27 15.10 -0.68
C THR A 30 -13.65 15.76 -0.74
N ARG A 31 -14.19 15.99 -1.94
CA ARG A 31 -15.51 16.59 -2.16
C ARG A 31 -16.64 15.57 -2.00
N ASN A 32 -16.47 14.39 -2.56
CA ASN A 32 -17.44 13.31 -2.50
C ASN A 32 -16.74 11.97 -2.21
N PRO A 33 -16.81 11.46 -0.97
CA PRO A 33 -16.20 10.19 -0.60
C PRO A 33 -16.85 8.97 -1.25
N LEU A 34 -18.06 9.09 -1.81
CA LEU A 34 -18.78 7.99 -2.48
C LEU A 34 -18.14 7.62 -3.83
N LEU A 35 -17.26 8.49 -4.36
CA LEU A 35 -16.53 8.22 -5.60
C LEU A 35 -15.42 7.18 -5.44
N LEU A 36 -15.27 6.59 -4.24
CA LEU A 36 -14.28 5.54 -3.99
C LEU A 36 -14.46 4.33 -4.91
N GLU A 37 -15.70 3.91 -5.17
CA GLU A 37 -15.96 2.79 -6.08
C GLU A 37 -15.54 3.12 -7.52
N GLU A 38 -15.71 4.38 -7.93
CA GLU A 38 -15.33 4.85 -9.26
C GLU A 38 -13.81 4.98 -9.39
N LEU A 39 -13.13 5.43 -8.33
CA LEU A 39 -11.67 5.38 -8.22
C LEU A 39 -11.17 3.96 -8.43
N GLU A 40 -11.77 2.98 -7.76
CA GLU A 40 -11.36 1.58 -7.87
C GLU A 40 -11.54 1.04 -9.29
N LYS A 41 -12.65 1.38 -9.96
CA LYS A 41 -12.87 1.04 -11.37
C LYS A 41 -11.83 1.69 -12.28
N GLU A 42 -11.54 2.97 -12.12
CA GLU A 42 -10.56 3.67 -12.96
C GLU A 42 -9.14 3.15 -12.70
N ALA A 43 -8.79 2.89 -11.44
CA ALA A 43 -7.54 2.25 -11.06
C ALA A 43 -7.42 0.85 -11.67
N ASN A 44 -8.47 0.04 -11.64
CA ASN A 44 -8.48 -1.28 -12.28
C ASN A 44 -8.31 -1.20 -13.79
N VAL A 45 -8.82 -0.17 -14.46
CA VAL A 45 -8.59 0.04 -15.91
C VAL A 45 -7.16 0.53 -16.18
N PHE A 46 -6.65 1.45 -15.35
CA PHE A 46 -5.28 1.96 -15.44
C PHE A 46 -4.24 0.86 -15.22
N TYR A 47 -4.44 0.07 -14.17
CA TYR A 47 -3.59 -1.07 -13.89
C TYR A 47 -3.92 -2.25 -14.78
N GLY A 48 -5.13 -2.48 -15.28
CA GLY A 48 -5.42 -3.59 -16.20
C GLY A 48 -4.56 -3.56 -17.47
N ARG A 49 -4.18 -2.35 -17.92
CA ARG A 49 -3.20 -2.15 -19.01
C ARG A 49 -1.73 -2.27 -18.56
N THR A 50 -1.47 -2.30 -17.26
CA THR A 50 -0.16 -2.14 -16.60
C THR A 50 0.14 -3.26 -15.55
N PHE A 51 -0.76 -4.23 -15.34
CA PHE A 51 -0.92 -4.99 -14.07
C PHE A 51 0.18 -6.02 -13.85
N GLY A 52 0.72 -6.58 -14.93
CA GLY A 52 1.50 -7.81 -14.85
C GLY A 52 2.84 -7.72 -14.09
N GLN A 53 3.43 -6.54 -13.92
CA GLN A 53 4.81 -6.45 -13.42
C GLN A 53 5.04 -5.59 -12.16
N ARG A 54 4.14 -4.67 -11.81
CA ARG A 54 4.40 -3.68 -10.75
C ARG A 54 3.88 -4.09 -9.37
N ILE A 55 2.78 -4.84 -9.29
CA ILE A 55 2.21 -5.29 -8.02
C ILE A 55 3.02 -6.42 -7.38
N ASP A 56 3.60 -7.30 -8.20
CA ASP A 56 4.46 -8.40 -7.73
C ASP A 56 5.69 -7.87 -6.96
N LYS A 57 6.31 -6.80 -7.46
CA LYS A 57 7.47 -6.18 -6.81
C LYS A 57 7.13 -5.50 -5.48
N PHE A 58 5.92 -4.96 -5.33
CA PHE A 58 5.53 -4.23 -4.12
C PHE A 58 5.15 -5.17 -2.97
N HIS A 59 4.45 -6.28 -3.26
CA HIS A 59 4.15 -7.30 -2.25
C HIS A 59 5.43 -7.98 -1.73
N ASN A 60 6.42 -8.18 -2.60
CA ASN A 60 7.70 -8.77 -2.22
C ASN A 60 8.55 -7.84 -1.32
N GLN A 61 8.49 -6.51 -1.48
CA GLN A 61 9.26 -5.59 -0.63
C GLN A 61 8.78 -5.57 0.82
N VAL A 62 7.46 -5.58 1.07
CA VAL A 62 6.93 -5.56 2.44
C VAL A 62 7.20 -6.89 3.18
N LYS A 63 7.08 -8.03 2.48
CA LYS A 63 7.44 -9.35 3.05
C LYS A 63 8.93 -9.43 3.42
N THR A 64 9.80 -8.78 2.64
CA THR A 64 11.24 -8.77 2.90
C THR A 64 11.59 -7.95 4.15
N VAL A 65 10.90 -6.83 4.42
CA VAL A 65 11.12 -6.05 5.66
C VAL A 65 10.67 -6.82 6.91
N GLY A 66 9.56 -7.57 6.82
CA GLY A 66 9.13 -8.45 7.91
C GLY A 66 10.17 -9.52 8.23
N LEU A 67 10.66 -10.22 7.20
CA LEU A 67 11.71 -11.25 7.33
C LEU A 67 13.03 -10.68 7.90
N MET A 68 13.42 -9.47 7.51
CA MET A 68 14.61 -8.82 8.04
C MET A 68 14.47 -8.46 9.52
N MET A 69 13.29 -7.99 9.95
CA MET A 69 13.01 -7.69 11.37
C MET A 69 12.98 -8.96 12.22
N ASP A 70 12.44 -10.06 11.69
CA ASP A 70 12.44 -11.36 12.37
C ASP A 70 13.88 -11.88 12.57
N PHE A 71 14.74 -11.75 11.56
CA PHE A 71 16.15 -12.14 11.66
C PHE A 71 16.95 -11.28 12.66
N LEU A 72 16.75 -9.96 12.64
CA LEU A 72 17.36 -9.03 13.61
C LEU A 72 16.90 -9.32 15.05
N SER A 73 15.62 -9.65 15.23
CA SER A 73 15.07 -10.02 16.54
C SER A 73 15.60 -11.37 17.02
N MET A 74 15.81 -12.33 16.11
CA MET A 74 16.38 -13.64 16.43
C MET A 74 17.88 -13.54 16.78
N MET A 75 18.62 -12.65 16.10
CA MET A 75 20.04 -12.40 16.38
C MET A 75 20.25 -11.58 17.66
N GLY A 76 19.43 -10.56 17.90
CA GLY A 76 19.48 -9.72 19.11
C GLY A 76 19.02 -10.43 20.38
N LYS A 77 18.40 -11.61 20.27
CA LYS A 77 17.97 -12.45 21.40
C LYS A 77 19.00 -13.56 21.75
N GLY A 78 20.19 -13.52 21.17
CA GLY A 78 21.27 -14.50 21.39
C GLY A 78 22.43 -14.07 22.29
N GLU A 79 22.42 -12.86 22.86
CA GLU A 79 23.54 -12.34 23.68
C GLU A 79 23.13 -12.03 25.14
N GLY A 80 22.52 -12.99 25.84
CA GLY A 80 22.10 -12.74 27.23
C GLY A 80 21.81 -13.93 28.14
N GLU A 81 22.04 -15.17 27.72
CA GLU A 81 21.92 -16.33 28.61
C GLU A 81 23.01 -17.33 28.23
N ASP A 82 24.19 -17.22 28.85
CA ASP A 82 25.00 -18.36 29.30
C ASP A 82 26.32 -17.87 29.97
N LEU A 83 26.36 -18.09 31.30
CA LEU A 83 27.50 -18.09 32.25
C LEU A 83 28.08 -16.75 32.76
#